data_AF-A0A357AB70-F1
#
_entry.id   AF-A0A357AB70-F1
#
_cell.length_a   1.000
_cell.length_b   1.000
_cell.length_c   1.000
_cell.angle_alpha   90.00
_cell.angle_beta   90.00
_cell.angle_gamma   90.00
#
_symmetry.space_group_name_H-M   'P 1'
#
loop_
_entity.id
_entity.type
_entity.pdbx_description
1 polymer ?
#
loop_
_entity_poly.entity_id
_entity_poly.type
_entity_poly.pdbx_seq_one_letter_code
_entity_poly.pdbx_strand_id
1 'polypeptide(L)'
;LRKGSGGRKKLDVEEARSLVLICCELAQNHQERIRRAVGLLEQLTAEDRPPHTMSLLGDYLDTFTNTYQERMLDGEDISPDELTPLALKLLIDLLFYSSPGGPRRLWLALLDRSL
;
A
#
# COMPACT_ATOMS: atom_id res chain seq x y z
N LEU A 1 -18.07 -20.78 12.19
CA LEU A 1 -17.41 -20.21 13.39
C LEU A 1 -15.90 -20.46 13.31
N ARG A 2 -15.15 -19.57 12.64
CA ARG A 2 -13.69 -19.68 12.57
C ARG A 2 -13.13 -18.89 13.74
N LYS A 3 -12.77 -19.60 14.81
CA LYS A 3 -12.15 -19.05 16.02
C LYS A 3 -10.81 -18.41 15.65
N GLY A 4 -10.73 -17.09 15.71
CA GLY A 4 -9.48 -16.34 15.75
C GLY A 4 -8.79 -16.56 17.09
N SER A 5 -8.25 -17.75 17.32
CA SER A 5 -7.44 -18.08 18.49
C SER A 5 -6.01 -18.33 18.02
N GLY A 6 -5.25 -17.25 17.95
CA GLY A 6 -3.82 -17.20 17.70
C GLY A 6 -3.41 -15.75 17.88
N GLY A 7 -3.04 -15.38 19.12
CA GLY A 7 -2.51 -14.04 19.37
C GLY A 7 -1.43 -13.74 18.35
N ARG A 8 -1.51 -12.59 17.66
CA ARG A 8 -0.55 -12.19 16.63
C ARG A 8 0.86 -12.39 17.20
N LYS A 9 1.57 -13.42 16.72
CA LYS A 9 2.99 -13.61 17.02
C LYS A 9 3.68 -12.30 16.68
N LYS A 10 4.42 -11.72 17.61
CA LYS A 10 5.25 -10.55 17.30
C LYS A 10 6.22 -10.96 16.21
N LEU A 11 6.15 -10.27 15.09
CA LEU A 11 7.05 -10.44 13.96
C LEU A 11 8.48 -10.21 14.45
N ASP A 12 9.37 -11.17 14.25
CA ASP A 12 10.78 -10.97 14.57
C ASP A 12 11.50 -10.18 13.46
N VAL A 13 12.75 -9.78 13.73
CA VAL A 13 13.53 -8.93 12.81
C VAL A 13 13.79 -9.62 11.47
N GLU A 14 14.00 -10.94 11.47
CA GLU A 14 14.31 -11.69 10.25
C GLU A 14 13.04 -11.94 9.43
N GLU A 15 11.91 -12.19 10.07
CA GLU A 15 10.59 -12.21 9.44
C GLU A 15 10.26 -10.84 8.82
N ALA A 16 10.53 -9.74 9.52
CA ALA A 16 10.34 -8.38 9.00
C ALA A 16 11.21 -8.09 7.79
N ARG A 17 12.50 -8.45 7.83
CA ARG A 17 13.42 -8.31 6.68
C ARG A 17 12.95 -9.12 5.49
N SER A 18 12.48 -10.34 5.72
CA SER A 18 11.94 -11.20 4.67
C SER A 18 10.71 -10.58 4.02
N LEU A 19 9.79 -10.03 4.81
CA LEU A 19 8.63 -9.31 4.29
C LEU A 19 9.02 -8.08 3.48
N VAL A 20 10.02 -7.30 3.91
CA VAL A 20 10.54 -6.17 3.13
C VAL A 20 11.02 -6.61 1.75
N LEU A 21 11.79 -7.70 1.68
CA LEU A 21 12.28 -8.23 0.41
C LEU A 21 11.14 -8.70 -0.48
N ILE A 22 10.17 -9.44 0.06
CA ILE A 22 8.99 -9.92 -0.67
C ILE A 22 8.17 -8.75 -1.21
N CYS A 23 7.91 -7.72 -0.38
CA CYS A 23 7.18 -6.54 -0.82
C CYS A 23 7.89 -5.79 -1.95
N CYS A 24 9.21 -5.63 -1.85
CA CYS A 24 10.01 -4.97 -2.89
C CYS A 24 10.05 -5.78 -4.18
N GLU A 25 10.17 -7.11 -4.10
CA GLU A 25 10.14 -8.00 -5.25
C GLU A 25 8.79 -7.92 -5.98
N LEU A 26 7.68 -7.98 -5.24
CA LEU A 26 6.34 -7.80 -5.82
C LEU A 26 6.17 -6.40 -6.45
N ALA A 27 6.67 -5.36 -5.79
CA ALA A 27 6.62 -4.00 -6.34
C ALA A 27 7.45 -3.85 -7.62
N GLN A 28 8.59 -4.54 -7.73
CA GLN A 28 9.42 -4.58 -8.95
C GLN A 28 8.67 -5.29 -10.09
N ASN A 29 8.06 -6.45 -9.81
CA ASN A 29 7.27 -7.19 -10.79
C ASN A 29 6.05 -6.42 -11.32
N HIS A 30 5.53 -5.47 -10.52
CA HIS A 30 4.44 -4.58 -10.92
C HIS A 30 4.87 -3.14 -11.22
N GLN A 31 6.17 -2.90 -11.43
CA GLN A 31 6.73 -1.55 -11.52
C GLN A 31 6.11 -0.70 -12.63
N GLU A 32 5.87 -1.27 -13.82
CA GLU A 32 5.25 -0.55 -14.94
C GLU A 32 3.83 -0.07 -14.58
N ARG A 33 3.02 -0.96 -13.98
CA ARG A 33 1.67 -0.64 -13.54
C ARG A 33 1.67 0.43 -12.46
N ILE A 34 2.58 0.34 -11.49
CA ILE A 34 2.75 1.34 -10.42
C ILE A 34 3.13 2.71 -11.02
N ARG A 35 4.12 2.76 -11.92
CA ARG A 35 4.53 4.00 -12.61
C ARG A 35 3.37 4.63 -13.38
N ARG A 36 2.60 3.83 -14.12
CA ARG A 36 1.43 4.30 -14.85
C ARG A 36 0.36 4.87 -13.92
N ALA A 37 0.06 4.18 -12.82
CA ALA A 37 -0.93 4.64 -11.84
C ALA A 37 -0.49 5.96 -11.18
N VAL A 38 0.78 6.08 -10.78
CA VAL A 38 1.31 7.33 -10.21
C VAL A 38 1.33 8.47 -11.25
N GLY A 39 1.73 8.20 -12.49
CA GLY A 39 1.70 9.21 -13.56
C GLY A 39 0.27 9.73 -13.84
N LEU A 40 -0.73 8.85 -13.80
CA LEU A 40 -2.14 9.26 -13.88
C LEU A 40 -2.56 10.10 -12.67
N LEU A 41 -2.13 9.73 -11.47
CA LEU A 41 -2.43 10.49 -10.27
C LEU A 41 -1.84 11.91 -10.34
N GLU A 42 -0.58 12.03 -10.78
CA GLU A 42 0.07 13.32 -11.00
C GLU A 42 -0.69 14.17 -12.02
N GLN A 43 -1.09 13.58 -13.14
CA GLN A 43 -1.87 14.27 -14.18
C GLN A 43 -3.21 14.79 -13.63
N LEU A 44 -3.99 13.93 -12.95
CA LEU A 44 -5.30 14.32 -12.42
C LEU A 44 -5.17 15.40 -11.34
N THR A 45 -4.15 15.31 -10.50
CA THR A 45 -3.86 16.33 -9.48
C THR A 45 -3.53 17.68 -10.13
N ALA A 46 -2.75 17.68 -11.22
CA ALA A 46 -2.43 18.91 -11.96
C ALA A 46 -3.66 19.55 -12.63
N GLU A 47 -4.68 18.75 -12.93
CA GLU A 47 -5.94 19.18 -13.55
C GLU A 47 -7.07 19.44 -12.53
N ASP A 48 -6.78 19.36 -11.21
CA ASP A 48 -7.76 19.45 -10.12
C ASP A 48 -8.93 18.45 -10.25
N ARG A 49 -8.64 17.27 -10.80
CA ARG A 49 -9.61 16.19 -11.00
C ARG A 49 -9.47 15.09 -9.95
N PRO A 50 -10.59 14.53 -9.47
CA PRO A 50 -10.52 13.47 -8.47
C PRO A 50 -9.94 12.17 -9.05
N PRO A 51 -9.09 11.44 -8.29
CA PRO A 51 -8.42 10.22 -8.74
C PRO A 51 -9.35 9.09 -9.19
N HIS A 52 -10.51 8.94 -8.55
CA HIS A 52 -11.49 7.88 -8.83
C HIS A 52 -12.15 8.02 -10.22
N THR A 53 -12.00 9.17 -10.89
CA THR A 53 -12.60 9.40 -12.22
C THR A 53 -11.94 8.58 -13.32
N MET A 54 -10.69 8.12 -13.12
CA MET A 54 -9.99 7.22 -14.03
C MET A 54 -10.08 5.79 -13.52
N SER A 55 -10.54 4.87 -14.37
CA SER A 55 -10.77 3.45 -14.02
C SER A 55 -9.57 2.80 -13.32
N LEU A 56 -8.33 3.01 -13.78
CA LEU A 56 -7.17 2.39 -13.14
C LEU A 56 -7.00 2.78 -11.65
N LEU A 57 -7.28 4.05 -11.32
CA LEU A 57 -7.15 4.55 -9.95
C LEU A 57 -8.41 4.27 -9.13
N GLY A 58 -9.60 4.33 -9.73
CA GLY A 58 -10.85 3.90 -9.09
C GLY A 58 -10.78 2.44 -8.65
N ASP A 59 -10.45 1.52 -9.57
CA ASP A 59 -10.34 0.09 -9.27
C ASP A 59 -9.30 -0.19 -8.18
N TYR A 60 -8.21 0.58 -8.16
CA TYR A 60 -7.19 0.49 -7.12
C TYR A 60 -7.73 0.91 -5.74
N LEU A 61 -8.42 2.06 -5.66
CA LEU A 61 -8.99 2.58 -4.41
C LEU A 61 -10.07 1.66 -3.86
N ASP A 62 -10.94 1.14 -4.71
CA ASP A 62 -11.99 0.19 -4.33
C ASP A 62 -11.39 -1.11 -3.79
N THR A 63 -10.41 -1.68 -4.50
CA THR A 63 -9.71 -2.90 -4.07
C THR A 63 -8.97 -2.68 -2.76
N PHE A 64 -8.28 -1.54 -2.62
CA PHE A 64 -7.56 -1.19 -1.40
C PHE A 64 -8.50 -1.08 -0.20
N THR A 65 -9.58 -0.31 -0.35
CA THR A 65 -10.56 -0.06 0.72
C THR A 65 -11.15 -1.36 1.23
N ASN A 66 -11.68 -2.19 0.32
CA ASN A 66 -12.27 -3.49 0.65
C ASN A 66 -11.26 -4.41 1.37
N THR A 67 -10.04 -4.49 0.84
CA THR A 67 -9.00 -5.36 1.42
C THR A 67 -8.54 -4.86 2.79
N TYR A 68 -8.38 -3.55 2.96
CA TYR A 68 -7.91 -2.95 4.20
C TYR A 68 -8.95 -3.10 5.32
N GLN A 69 -10.22 -2.81 5.04
CA GLN A 69 -11.31 -2.98 5.99
C GLN A 69 -11.42 -4.45 6.46
N GLU A 70 -11.41 -5.40 5.53
CA GLU A 70 -11.52 -6.83 5.87
C GLU A 70 -10.34 -7.31 6.74
N ARG A 71 -9.11 -6.84 6.45
CA ARG A 71 -7.88 -7.41 7.05
C ARG A 71 -7.34 -6.65 8.25
N MET A 72 -7.58 -5.35 8.34
CA MET A 72 -7.00 -4.47 9.35
C MET A 72 -8.02 -3.93 10.35
N LEU A 73 -9.29 -3.85 9.96
CA LEU A 73 -10.35 -3.24 10.74
C LEU A 73 -11.45 -4.25 11.15
N ASP A 74 -11.20 -5.55 10.98
CA ASP A 74 -12.16 -6.62 11.24
C ASP A 74 -13.53 -6.40 10.58
N GLY A 75 -13.56 -5.71 9.43
CA GLY A 75 -14.77 -5.36 8.70
C GLY A 75 -15.51 -4.12 9.20
N GLU A 76 -14.90 -3.30 10.07
CA GLU A 76 -15.43 -1.98 10.43
C GLU A 76 -15.44 -1.06 9.20
N ASP A 77 -16.60 -0.46 8.95
CA ASP A 77 -16.84 0.37 7.77
C ASP A 77 -16.31 1.78 8.01
N ILE A 78 -15.11 2.04 7.50
CA ILE A 78 -14.47 3.36 7.44
C ILE A 78 -14.72 3.95 6.05
N SER A 79 -15.04 5.24 5.98
CA SER A 79 -15.35 5.87 4.69
C SER A 79 -14.18 5.73 3.71
N PRO A 80 -14.43 5.42 2.42
CA PRO A 80 -13.41 5.44 1.38
C PRO A 80 -12.62 6.76 1.34
N ASP A 81 -13.26 7.88 1.69
CA ASP A 81 -12.61 9.21 1.74
C ASP A 81 -11.52 9.27 2.82
N GLU A 82 -11.67 8.53 3.92
CA GLU A 82 -10.68 8.47 5.00
C GLU A 82 -9.51 7.56 4.66
N LEU A 83 -9.76 6.50 3.87
CA LEU A 83 -8.73 5.56 3.42
C LEU A 83 -8.01 5.98 2.14
N THR A 84 -8.62 6.83 1.32
CA THR A 84 -8.06 7.30 0.05
C THR A 84 -6.68 7.95 0.23
N PRO A 85 -6.46 8.89 1.18
CA PRO A 85 -5.13 9.47 1.40
C PRO A 85 -4.07 8.42 1.73
N LEU A 86 -4.42 7.41 2.55
CA LEU A 86 -3.51 6.32 2.90
C LEU A 86 -3.19 5.46 1.67
N ALA A 87 -4.20 5.10 0.89
CA ALA A 87 -4.03 4.31 -0.33
C ALA A 87 -3.10 5.02 -1.32
N LEU A 88 -3.37 6.28 -1.64
CA LEU A 88 -2.56 7.05 -2.58
C LEU A 88 -1.13 7.25 -2.09
N LYS A 89 -0.95 7.52 -0.79
CA LYS A 89 0.38 7.62 -0.16
C LYS A 89 1.14 6.30 -0.29
N LEU A 90 0.50 5.16 -0.06
CA LEU A 90 1.14 3.84 -0.24
C LEU A 90 1.44 3.52 -1.70
N LEU A 91 0.60 3.93 -2.64
CA LEU A 91 0.86 3.80 -4.07
C LEU A 91 2.13 4.57 -4.48
N ILE A 92 2.30 5.79 -3.97
CA ILE A 92 3.50 6.61 -4.19
C ILE A 92 4.72 5.96 -3.51
N ASP A 93 4.58 5.47 -2.27
CA ASP A 93 5.67 4.77 -1.59
C ASP A 93 6.13 3.52 -2.39
N LEU A 94 5.19 2.75 -2.94
CA LEU A 94 5.47 1.57 -3.77
C LEU A 94 6.29 1.92 -5.02
N LEU A 95 6.12 3.12 -5.59
CA LEU A 95 6.97 3.59 -6.69
C LEU A 95 8.44 3.61 -6.26
N PHE A 96 8.74 4.11 -5.06
CA PHE A 96 10.10 4.14 -4.53
C PHE A 96 10.60 2.74 -4.13
N TYR A 97 9.72 1.89 -3.60
CA TYR A 97 10.07 0.52 -3.22
C TYR A 97 10.27 -0.44 -4.40
N SER A 98 9.72 -0.10 -5.57
CA SER A 98 9.97 -0.81 -6.84
C SER A 98 11.34 -0.49 -7.46
N SER A 99 12.11 0.44 -6.90
CA SER A 99 13.43 0.80 -7.41
C SER A 99 14.55 -0.08 -6.82
N PRO A 100 15.77 -0.12 -7.40
CA PRO A 100 16.87 -0.92 -6.86
C PRO A 100 17.24 -0.61 -5.40
N GLY A 101 16.99 0.61 -4.92
CA GLY A 101 17.18 1.02 -3.52
C GLY A 101 15.98 0.75 -2.60
N GLY A 102 14.92 0.13 -3.12
CA GLY A 102 13.64 -0.08 -2.45
C GLY A 102 13.74 -0.81 -1.11
N PRO A 103 14.42 -1.97 -1.02
CA PRO A 103 14.52 -2.73 0.23
C PRO A 103 15.11 -1.91 1.39
N ARG A 104 16.19 -1.17 1.13
CA ARG A 104 16.81 -0.31 2.14
C ARG A 104 15.87 0.82 2.57
N ARG A 105 15.15 1.44 1.63
CA ARG A 105 14.20 2.53 1.93
C ARG A 105 13.04 2.03 2.77
N LEU A 106 12.43 0.90 2.39
CA LEU A 106 11.32 0.32 3.12
C LEU A 106 11.75 -0.13 4.53
N TRP A 107 12.93 -0.75 4.66
CA TRP A 107 13.49 -1.12 5.96
C TRP A 107 13.64 0.08 6.89
N LEU A 108 14.22 1.19 6.40
CA LEU A 108 14.37 2.41 7.18
C LEU A 108 13.00 3.02 7.55
N ALA A 109 12.05 3.06 6.61
CA ALA A 109 10.70 3.58 6.87
C ALA A 109 9.95 2.79 7.95
N LEU A 110 10.21 1.48 8.09
CA LEU A 110 9.66 0.66 9.17
C LEU A 110 10.32 0.95 10.52
N LEU A 111 11.63 1.21 10.54
CA LEU A 111 12.35 1.55 11.76
C LEU A 111 12.01 2.96 12.26
N ASP A 112 11.93 3.95 11.37
CA ASP A 112 11.61 5.34 11.73
C ASP A 112 10.19 5.48 12.31
N ARG A 113 9.29 4.55 12.00
CA ARG A 113 7.93 4.50 12.58
C ARG A 113 7.84 3.77 13.91
N SER A 114 8.93 3.14 14.35
CA SER A 114 9.01 2.37 15.60
C SER A 114 9.65 3.13 16.77
N LEU A 115 10.23 4.31 16.48
CA LEU A 115 10.83 5.25 17.43
C LEU A 115 9.87 6.41 17.71
#